data_AF-A0A359CV79-F1
#
_entry.id   AF-A0A359CV79-F1
#
_cell.length_a   1.000
_cell.length_b   1.000
_cell.length_c   1.000
_cell.angle_alpha   90.00
_cell.angle_beta   90.00
_cell.angle_gamma   90.00
#
_symmetry.space_group_name_H-M   'P 1'
#
loop_
_entity.id
_entity.type
_entity.pdbx_description
1 polymer ?
#
loop_
_entity_poly.entity_id
_entity_poly.type
_entity_poly.pdbx_seq_one_letter_code
_entity_poly.pdbx_strand_id
1 'polypeptide(L)'
;MQSPFKFLDSYTKEDRHLFFGRDAEIEELYHKIFESKILLVYGISGTGKTSLINCGLANKFNDSDWLPVNIRRGSNINESWLKNIERNAISPVKTDNLKKAVKSLYLDHFKPVYFIFDQFEELFIFGTKQEKTESVTAKRKFKKLNRGEFVWLLQL
;
A
#
# COMPACT_ATOMS: atom_id res chain seq x y z
N MET A 1 -27.43 -5.58 16.69
CA MET A 1 -26.18 -6.02 17.36
C MET A 1 -25.19 -6.34 16.26
N GLN A 2 -24.18 -5.49 16.03
CA GLN A 2 -23.12 -5.79 15.05
C GLN A 2 -22.15 -6.78 15.68
N SER A 3 -21.87 -7.88 14.98
CA SER A 3 -20.85 -8.85 15.41
C SER A 3 -19.47 -8.21 15.36
N PRO A 4 -18.60 -8.41 16.37
CA PRO A 4 -17.22 -7.92 16.33
C PRO A 4 -16.36 -8.66 15.30
N PHE A 5 -16.80 -9.83 14.83
CA PHE A 5 -16.07 -10.64 13.85
C PHE A 5 -16.43 -10.20 12.43
N LYS A 6 -15.45 -9.63 11.72
CA LYS A 6 -15.56 -9.20 10.32
C LYS A 6 -15.42 -10.32 9.28
N PHE A 7 -15.49 -11.59 9.68
CA PHE A 7 -15.26 -12.75 8.81
C PHE A 7 -13.97 -12.61 7.97
N LEU A 8 -14.08 -12.39 6.65
CA LEU A 8 -12.97 -12.27 5.71
C LEU A 8 -12.55 -10.82 5.44
N ASP A 9 -13.31 -9.83 5.94
CA ASP A 9 -12.97 -8.44 5.75
C ASP A 9 -11.79 -8.06 6.66
N SER A 10 -10.89 -7.25 6.10
CA SER A 10 -9.76 -6.71 6.86
C SER A 10 -10.24 -5.68 7.88
N TYR A 11 -9.64 -5.70 9.07
CA TYR A 11 -9.81 -4.62 10.04
C TYR A 11 -9.14 -3.33 9.53
N THR A 12 -9.79 -2.20 9.78
CA THR A 12 -9.32 -0.85 9.42
C THR A 12 -8.89 -0.07 10.66
N LYS A 13 -8.43 1.17 10.48
CA LYS A 13 -7.94 2.02 11.56
C LYS A 13 -8.99 2.17 12.68
N GLU A 14 -10.25 2.26 12.31
CA GLU A 14 -11.42 2.43 13.19
C GLU A 14 -11.70 1.18 14.06
N ASP A 15 -11.25 0.00 13.62
CA ASP A 15 -11.49 -1.26 14.31
C ASP A 15 -10.41 -1.61 15.34
N ARG A 16 -9.51 -0.67 15.71
CA ARG A 16 -8.36 -0.95 16.59
C ARG A 16 -8.72 -1.67 17.88
N HIS A 17 -9.88 -1.35 18.45
CA HIS A 17 -10.39 -1.94 19.68
C HIS A 17 -10.73 -3.44 19.56
N LEU A 18 -10.89 -3.96 18.34
CA LEU A 18 -11.15 -5.37 18.04
C LEU A 18 -9.90 -6.15 17.59
N PHE A 19 -8.80 -5.45 17.29
CA PHE A 19 -7.58 -6.04 16.74
C PHE A 19 -6.52 -6.19 17.83
N PHE A 20 -6.23 -7.40 18.30
CA PHE A 20 -5.29 -7.67 19.39
C PHE A 20 -4.32 -8.82 19.10
N GLY A 21 -3.25 -8.95 19.90
CA GLY A 21 -2.31 -10.06 19.83
C GLY A 21 -1.25 -9.97 18.71
N ARG A 22 -1.09 -8.78 18.11
CA ARG A 22 -0.15 -8.51 17.01
C ARG A 22 0.79 -7.34 17.30
N ASP A 23 0.90 -6.92 18.56
CA ASP A 23 1.62 -5.69 18.91
C ASP A 23 3.11 -5.78 18.54
N ALA A 24 3.75 -6.94 18.73
CA ALA A 24 5.14 -7.15 18.33
C ALA A 24 5.34 -7.02 16.81
N GLU A 25 4.48 -7.64 16.01
CA GLU A 25 4.52 -7.54 14.55
C GLU A 25 4.23 -6.12 14.05
N ILE A 26 3.35 -5.39 14.73
CA ILE A 26 3.06 -3.98 14.41
C ILE A 26 4.30 -3.12 14.67
N GLU A 27 4.96 -3.27 15.82
CA GLU A 27 6.19 -2.50 16.12
C GLU A 27 7.30 -2.82 15.12
N GLU A 28 7.53 -4.10 14.83
CA GLU A 28 8.55 -4.50 13.85
C GLU A 28 8.27 -3.90 12.47
N LEU A 29 7.01 -3.98 12.01
CA LEU A 29 6.56 -3.41 10.74
C LEU A 29 6.74 -1.89 10.73
N TYR A 30 6.38 -1.21 11.82
CA TYR A 30 6.53 0.22 11.97
C TYR A 30 8.00 0.65 11.91
N HIS A 31 8.93 -0.05 12.55
CA HIS A 31 10.36 0.30 12.46
C HIS A 31 10.92 0.07 11.05
N LYS A 32 10.63 -1.08 10.42
CA LYS A 32 11.15 -1.43 9.09
C LYS A 32 10.70 -0.45 8.00
N ILE A 33 9.53 0.17 8.16
CA ILE A 33 8.99 1.09 7.16
C ILE A 33 9.83 2.36 7.00
N PHE A 34 10.56 2.75 8.06
CA PHE A 34 11.47 3.91 8.02
C PHE A 34 12.87 3.53 7.53
N GLU A 35 13.26 2.27 7.63
CA GLU A 35 14.56 1.77 7.18
C GLU A 35 14.59 1.53 5.67
N SER A 36 13.45 1.14 5.09
CA SER A 36 13.36 0.66 3.71
C SER A 36 12.21 1.31 2.95
N LYS A 37 12.47 1.72 1.69
CA LYS A 37 11.42 2.20 0.79
C LYS A 37 10.49 1.08 0.33
N ILE A 38 10.98 -0.16 0.26
CA ILE A 38 10.19 -1.30 -0.17
C ILE A 38 10.23 -2.33 0.95
N LEU A 39 9.07 -2.74 1.40
CA LEU A 39 8.90 -3.74 2.44
C LEU A 39 8.01 -4.87 1.92
N LEU A 40 8.44 -6.10 2.14
CA LEU A 40 7.68 -7.29 1.83
C LEU A 40 7.08 -7.85 3.13
N VAL A 41 5.77 -7.94 3.18
CA VAL A 41 5.00 -8.57 4.26
C VAL A 41 4.47 -9.88 3.71
N TYR A 42 4.87 -11.01 4.30
CA TYR A 42 4.48 -12.33 3.82
C TYR A 42 3.91 -13.19 4.95
N GLY A 43 3.06 -14.15 4.58
CA GLY A 43 2.47 -15.10 5.52
C GLY A 43 1.34 -15.89 4.89
N ILE A 44 0.89 -16.96 5.56
CA ILE A 44 -0.21 -17.80 5.07
C ILE A 44 -1.45 -16.94 4.78
N SER A 45 -2.22 -17.28 3.75
CA SER A 45 -3.48 -16.59 3.43
C SER A 45 -4.43 -16.63 4.63
N GLY A 46 -5.16 -15.53 4.87
CA GLY A 46 -6.07 -15.42 6.02
C GLY A 46 -5.42 -15.16 7.38
N THR A 47 -4.10 -14.99 7.46
CA THR A 47 -3.41 -14.69 8.75
C THR A 47 -3.58 -13.24 9.23
N GLY A 48 -4.25 -12.40 8.43
CA GLY A 48 -4.56 -11.01 8.78
C GLY A 48 -3.50 -9.98 8.36
N LYS A 49 -2.69 -10.25 7.32
CA LYS A 49 -1.69 -9.29 6.79
C LYS A 49 -2.29 -7.93 6.42
N THR A 50 -3.41 -7.95 5.71
CA THR A 50 -4.14 -6.72 5.34
C THR A 50 -4.61 -5.97 6.58
N SER A 51 -5.11 -6.66 7.61
CA SER A 51 -5.47 -6.07 8.90
C SER A 51 -4.26 -5.54 9.67
N LEU A 52 -3.11 -6.24 9.63
CA LEU A 52 -1.87 -5.80 10.25
C LEU A 52 -1.42 -4.45 9.70
N ILE A 53 -1.59 -4.23 8.38
CA ILE A 53 -1.24 -2.96 7.73
C ILE A 53 -2.34 -1.91 7.93
N ASN A 54 -3.58 -2.22 7.55
CA ASN A 54 -4.68 -1.24 7.48
C ASN A 54 -5.29 -0.89 8.84
N CYS A 55 -5.10 -1.74 9.86
CA CYS A 55 -5.47 -1.44 11.24
C CYS A 55 -4.21 -1.22 12.08
N GLY A 56 -3.36 -2.24 12.23
CA GLY A 56 -2.23 -2.20 13.16
C GLY A 56 -1.24 -1.07 12.88
N LEU A 57 -0.61 -1.12 11.71
CA LEU A 57 0.36 -0.12 11.25
C LEU A 57 -0.29 1.25 11.06
N ALA A 58 -1.47 1.33 10.45
CA ALA A 58 -2.17 2.60 10.24
C ALA A 58 -2.46 3.34 11.57
N ASN A 59 -2.69 2.62 12.68
CA ASN A 59 -2.86 3.20 14.01
C ASN A 59 -1.55 3.69 14.65
N LYS A 60 -0.37 3.39 14.07
CA LYS A 60 0.90 3.97 14.50
C LYS A 60 1.17 5.36 13.93
N PHE A 61 0.39 5.78 12.92
CA PHE A 61 0.54 7.07 12.28
C PHE A 61 -0.59 8.03 12.64
N ASN A 62 -0.24 9.31 12.73
CA ASN A 62 -1.23 10.39 12.71
C ASN A 62 -1.81 10.54 11.31
N ASP A 63 -3.01 11.11 11.20
CA ASP A 63 -3.66 11.35 9.90
C ASP A 63 -2.87 12.34 9.03
N SER A 64 -1.98 13.15 9.61
CA SER A 64 -1.07 14.04 8.90
C SER A 64 0.10 13.32 8.22
N ASP A 65 0.41 12.09 8.63
CA ASP A 65 1.67 11.43 8.27
C ASP A 65 1.44 10.19 7.39
N TRP A 66 0.17 9.85 7.11
CA TRP A 66 -0.22 8.58 6.48
C TRP A 66 -1.25 8.80 5.37
N LEU A 67 -0.83 8.59 4.12
CA LEU A 67 -1.73 8.47 2.98
C LEU A 67 -1.65 7.05 2.39
N PRO A 68 -2.52 6.12 2.81
CA PRO A 68 -2.52 4.76 2.31
C PRO A 68 -3.23 4.68 0.94
N VAL A 69 -2.57 4.07 -0.03
CA VAL A 69 -3.15 3.78 -1.35
C VAL A 69 -3.11 2.27 -1.57
N ASN A 70 -4.24 1.62 -1.32
CA ASN A 70 -4.40 0.18 -1.51
C ASN A 70 -4.57 -0.16 -3.00
N ILE A 71 -3.75 -1.09 -3.49
CA ILE A 71 -3.68 -1.50 -4.89
C ILE A 71 -3.75 -3.02 -4.94
N ARG A 72 -4.68 -3.55 -5.72
CA ARG A 72 -4.72 -4.95 -6.14
C ARG A 72 -4.59 -5.00 -7.67
N ARG A 73 -4.06 -6.09 -8.21
CA ARG A 73 -3.76 -6.18 -9.66
C ARG A 73 -5.00 -5.95 -10.53
N GLY A 74 -6.09 -6.69 -10.29
CA GLY A 74 -7.24 -6.71 -11.21
C GLY A 74 -6.84 -7.29 -12.57
N SER A 75 -7.18 -6.60 -13.67
CA SER A 75 -6.74 -6.97 -15.03
C SER A 75 -5.26 -6.67 -15.28
N ASN A 76 -4.79 -5.52 -14.80
CA ASN A 76 -3.43 -5.02 -14.97
C ASN A 76 -3.04 -4.12 -13.79
N ILE A 77 -1.89 -4.40 -13.19
CA ILE A 77 -1.44 -3.69 -11.98
C ILE A 77 -1.10 -2.21 -12.23
N ASN A 78 -0.59 -1.85 -13.41
CA ASN A 78 -0.22 -0.46 -13.73
C ASN A 78 -1.48 0.41 -13.90
N GLU A 79 -2.51 -0.13 -14.56
CA GLU A 79 -3.82 0.51 -14.71
C GLU A 79 -4.50 0.67 -13.35
N SER A 80 -4.54 -0.40 -12.55
CA SER A 80 -5.11 -0.37 -11.20
C SER A 80 -4.40 0.64 -10.31
N TRP A 81 -3.08 0.79 -10.46
CA TRP A 81 -2.32 1.75 -9.68
C TRP A 81 -2.60 3.20 -10.10
N LEU A 82 -2.60 3.52 -11.40
CA LEU A 82 -3.00 4.84 -11.91
C LEU A 82 -4.40 5.23 -11.43
N LYS A 83 -5.36 4.31 -11.57
CA LYS A 83 -6.74 4.50 -11.12
C LYS A 83 -6.84 4.80 -9.62
N ASN A 84 -6.05 4.13 -8.79
CA ASN A 84 -6.05 4.38 -7.35
C ASN A 84 -5.30 5.68 -6.98
N ILE A 85 -4.30 6.10 -7.76
CA ILE A 85 -3.72 7.44 -7.61
C ILE A 85 -4.75 8.51 -7.92
N GLU A 86 -5.45 8.41 -9.06
CA GLU A 86 -6.49 9.36 -9.49
C GLU A 86 -7.61 9.49 -8.46
N ARG A 87 -8.05 8.37 -7.87
CA ARG A 87 -9.08 8.36 -6.81
C ARG A 87 -8.67 9.09 -5.54
N ASN A 88 -7.37 9.12 -5.23
CA ASN A 88 -6.84 9.77 -4.03
C ASN A 88 -6.29 11.17 -4.33
N ALA A 89 -6.21 11.59 -5.60
CA ALA A 89 -5.72 12.91 -5.96
C ALA A 89 -6.77 13.99 -5.65
N ILE A 90 -6.31 15.16 -5.23
CA ILE A 90 -7.17 16.34 -5.03
C ILE A 90 -7.32 17.06 -6.36
N SER A 91 -6.26 17.08 -7.17
CA SER A 91 -6.23 17.68 -8.50
C SER A 91 -6.32 16.64 -9.61
N PRO A 92 -6.92 16.96 -10.79
CA PRO A 92 -6.97 16.03 -11.91
C PRO A 92 -5.57 15.62 -12.39
N VAL A 93 -5.28 14.33 -12.35
CA VAL A 93 -4.01 13.76 -12.80
C VAL A 93 -4.00 13.66 -14.33
N LYS A 94 -3.55 14.71 -15.02
CA LYS A 94 -3.46 14.75 -16.49
C LYS A 94 -2.17 14.11 -17.02
N THR A 95 -1.90 12.85 -16.67
CA THR A 95 -0.70 12.17 -17.17
C THR A 95 -0.78 10.65 -17.14
N ASP A 96 -0.40 10.04 -18.27
CA ASP A 96 -0.22 8.58 -18.37
C ASP A 96 1.11 8.13 -17.76
N ASN A 97 1.95 9.07 -17.32
CA ASN A 97 3.24 8.77 -16.73
C ASN A 97 3.08 8.57 -15.22
N LEU A 98 3.17 7.31 -14.80
CA LEU A 98 3.08 6.91 -13.40
C LEU A 98 3.99 7.71 -12.46
N LYS A 99 5.19 8.12 -12.89
CA LYS A 99 6.06 8.96 -12.04
C LYS A 99 5.49 10.34 -11.77
N LYS A 100 4.92 10.95 -12.81
CA LYS A 100 4.31 12.26 -12.70
C LYS A 100 3.04 12.16 -11.86
N ALA A 101 2.24 11.11 -12.05
CA ALA A 101 1.05 10.84 -11.25
C ALA A 101 1.38 10.68 -9.76
N VAL A 102 2.34 9.83 -9.43
CA VAL A 102 2.82 9.63 -8.05
C VAL A 102 3.34 10.93 -7.42
N LYS A 103 4.11 11.73 -8.17
CA LYS A 103 4.60 13.03 -7.69
C LYS A 103 3.45 14.03 -7.49
N SER A 104 2.47 14.05 -8.39
CA SER A 104 1.29 14.91 -8.27
C SER A 104 0.53 14.60 -6.99
N LEU A 105 0.32 13.32 -6.68
CA LEU A 105 -0.37 12.90 -5.46
C LEU A 105 0.35 13.36 -4.19
N TYR A 106 1.68 13.26 -4.16
CA TYR A 106 2.48 13.79 -3.05
C TYR A 106 2.32 15.31 -2.91
N LEU A 107 2.34 16.06 -4.02
CA LEU A 107 2.18 17.52 -4.01
C LEU A 107 0.77 17.98 -3.66
N ASP A 108 -0.26 17.16 -3.90
CA ASP A 108 -1.63 17.45 -3.49
C ASP A 108 -1.79 17.38 -1.96
N HIS A 109 -1.20 16.35 -1.34
CA HIS A 109 -1.40 16.08 0.08
C HIS A 109 -0.31 16.63 0.99
N PHE A 110 0.91 16.83 0.48
CA PHE A 110 2.12 17.11 1.26
C PHE A 110 2.41 16.08 2.36
N LYS A 111 2.00 14.82 2.13
CA LYS A 111 2.20 13.69 3.05
C LYS A 111 2.94 12.55 2.36
N PRO A 112 3.74 11.75 3.09
CA PRO A 112 4.27 10.50 2.55
C PRO A 112 3.14 9.58 2.08
N VAL A 113 3.26 9.06 0.86
CA VAL A 113 2.25 8.14 0.29
C VAL A 113 2.70 6.69 0.45
N TYR A 114 1.85 5.87 1.05
CA TYR A 114 2.08 4.46 1.31
C TYR A 114 1.31 3.62 0.30
N PHE A 115 2.00 3.18 -0.75
CA PHE A 115 1.41 2.28 -1.73
C PHE A 115 1.42 0.84 -1.19
N ILE A 116 0.23 0.30 -0.94
CA ILE A 116 0.03 -1.03 -0.35
C ILE A 116 -0.47 -1.94 -1.46
N PHE A 117 0.39 -2.84 -1.94
CA PHE A 117 0.07 -3.83 -2.95
C PHE A 117 -0.42 -5.11 -2.27
N ASP A 118 -1.72 -5.34 -2.29
CA ASP A 118 -2.31 -6.57 -1.77
C ASP A 118 -2.28 -7.68 -2.84
N GLN A 119 -2.09 -8.91 -2.40
CA GLN A 119 -1.97 -10.13 -3.23
C GLN A 119 -1.01 -9.94 -4.41
N PHE A 120 0.21 -9.47 -4.12
CA PHE A 120 1.19 -9.13 -5.14
C PHE A 120 1.65 -10.36 -5.96
N GLU A 121 1.45 -11.57 -5.45
CA GLU A 121 1.64 -12.84 -6.14
C GLU A 121 0.79 -12.96 -7.41
N GLU A 122 -0.38 -12.32 -7.49
CA GLU A 122 -1.25 -12.31 -8.68
C GLU A 122 -0.49 -11.77 -9.92
N LEU A 123 0.44 -10.83 -9.73
CA LEU A 123 1.28 -10.31 -10.81
C LEU A 123 2.19 -11.40 -11.38
N PHE A 124 2.69 -12.31 -10.54
CA PHE A 124 3.57 -13.39 -10.98
C PHE A 124 2.79 -14.54 -11.62
N ILE A 125 1.60 -14.84 -11.09
CA ILE A 125 0.76 -15.94 -11.56
C ILE A 125 0.07 -15.59 -12.89
N PHE A 126 -0.56 -14.42 -12.96
CA PHE A 126 -1.45 -14.06 -14.08
C PHE A 126 -0.91 -12.94 -14.95
N GLY A 127 0.10 -12.19 -14.49
CA GLY A 127 0.63 -11.05 -15.21
C GLY A 127 1.45 -11.42 -16.43
N THR A 128 1.36 -10.58 -17.47
CA THR A 128 2.15 -10.76 -18.70
C THR A 128 3.63 -10.42 -18.47
N LYS A 129 4.53 -10.88 -19.35
CA LYS A 129 5.95 -10.50 -19.28
C LYS A 129 6.14 -8.98 -19.37
N GLN A 130 5.31 -8.30 -20.18
CA GLN A 130 5.33 -6.85 -20.31
C GLN A 130 4.91 -6.15 -19.01
N GLU A 131 3.78 -6.56 -18.43
CA GLU A 131 3.25 -6.01 -17.17
C GLU A 131 4.27 -6.15 -16.02
N LYS A 132 4.91 -7.32 -15.90
CA LYS A 132 5.97 -7.59 -14.92
C LYS A 132 7.17 -6.64 -15.12
N THR A 133 7.62 -6.50 -16.36
CA THR A 133 8.79 -5.65 -16.70
C THR A 133 8.50 -4.18 -16.42
N GLU A 134 7.32 -3.69 -16.78
CA GLU A 134 6.90 -2.32 -16.52
C GLU A 134 6.79 -2.04 -15.02
N SER A 135 6.22 -2.96 -14.25
CA SER A 135 6.07 -2.84 -12.79
C SER A 135 7.43 -2.80 -12.08
N VAL A 136 8.35 -3.70 -12.45
CA VAL A 136 9.70 -3.73 -11.88
C VAL A 136 10.50 -2.49 -12.32
N THR A 137 10.37 -2.09 -13.58
CA THR A 137 11.06 -0.91 -14.12
C THR A 137 10.56 0.37 -13.47
N ALA A 138 9.24 0.49 -13.27
CA ALA A 138 8.64 1.53 -12.46
C ALA A 138 9.34 1.56 -11.10
N LYS A 139 9.20 0.52 -10.27
CA LYS A 139 9.78 0.46 -8.92
C LYS A 139 11.28 0.78 -8.88
N ARG A 140 12.07 0.25 -9.82
CA ARG A 140 13.51 0.51 -9.94
C ARG A 140 13.80 1.98 -10.29
N LYS A 141 13.00 2.57 -11.16
CA LYS A 141 13.07 3.98 -11.53
C LYS A 141 12.59 4.91 -10.39
N PHE A 142 11.71 4.45 -9.49
CA PHE A 142 11.24 5.18 -8.31
C PHE A 142 12.24 5.17 -7.14
N LYS A 143 13.22 4.24 -7.13
CA LYS A 143 14.28 4.20 -6.11
C LYS A 143 15.06 5.53 -5.98
N LYS A 144 15.11 6.31 -7.07
CA LYS A 144 15.74 7.64 -7.19
C LYS A 144 14.88 8.84 -6.71
N LEU A 145 13.60 8.66 -6.40
CA LEU A 145 12.79 9.72 -5.76
C LEU A 145 13.22 9.94 -4.32
N ASN A 146 12.92 11.10 -3.75
CA ASN A 146 13.51 11.51 -2.47
C ASN A 146 13.13 10.54 -1.34
N ARG A 147 14.02 10.39 -0.35
CA ARG A 147 13.67 9.71 0.92
C ARG A 147 12.54 10.52 1.58
N GLY A 148 11.46 9.84 1.98
CA GLY A 148 10.33 10.45 2.71
C GLY A 148 9.07 10.73 1.87
N GLU A 149 9.11 10.61 0.54
CA GLU A 149 7.92 10.88 -0.28
C GLU A 149 7.00 9.65 -0.41
N PHE A 150 7.58 8.44 -0.49
CA PHE A 150 6.84 7.22 -0.81
C PHE A 150 7.38 5.97 -0.10
N VAL A 151 6.49 5.09 0.33
CA VAL A 151 6.82 3.74 0.82
C VAL A 151 5.93 2.69 0.15
N TRP A 152 6.50 1.51 -0.08
CA TRP A 152 5.88 0.44 -0.86
C TRP A 152 5.78 -0.80 0.02
N LEU A 153 4.56 -1.19 0.36
CA LEU A 153 4.27 -2.41 1.10
C LEU A 153 3.76 -3.45 0.11
N LEU A 154 4.47 -4.56 -0.03
CA LEU A 154 4.07 -5.69 -0.87
C LEU A 154 3.56 -6.79 0.05
N GLN A 155 2.35 -7.27 -0.19
CA GLN A 155 1.77 -8.40 0.54
C GLN A 155 1.82 -9.65 -0.32
N LEU A 156 2.37 -10.74 0.22
CA LEU A 156 2.37 -12.10 -0.34
C LEU A 156 1.72 -13.09 0.63
#